data_AF-A0A9P7AKK0-F1
#
_entry.id   AF-A0A9P7AKK0-F1
#
_cell.length_a   1.000
_cell.length_b   1.000
_cell.length_c   1.000
_cell.angle_alpha   90.00
_cell.angle_beta   90.00
_cell.angle_gamma   90.00
#
_symmetry.space_group_name_H-M   'P 1'
#
loop_
_entity.id
_entity.type
_entity.pdbx_description
1 polymer ?
#
loop_
_entity_poly.entity_id
_entity_poly.type
_entity_poly.pdbx_seq_one_letter_code
_entity_poly.pdbx_strand_id
1 'polypeptide(L)'
;MDFCKEFNARTAHIEPGVPTPTLITVEPDRTFSFITKTPPTTYLLKKTAGIEKGTGRPGHEVTGTISLKHVYEVAKIKAKDAHLKHLKLESIASTVVGTAKSLGLQVVP
;
A
#
# COMPACT_ATOMS: atom_id res chain seq x y z
N MET A 1 -26.17 8.96 -0.39
CA MET A 1 -25.69 7.64 0.09
C MET A 1 -24.99 6.84 -1.02
N ASP A 2 -24.91 7.34 -2.26
CA ASP A 2 -24.44 6.56 -3.40
C ASP A 2 -22.94 6.22 -3.35
N PHE A 3 -22.11 7.14 -2.85
CA PHE A 3 -20.67 6.88 -2.69
C PHE A 3 -20.39 5.67 -1.78
N CYS A 4 -21.00 5.62 -0.58
CA CYS A 4 -20.73 4.52 0.37
C CYS A 4 -21.15 3.17 -0.22
N LYS A 5 -22.26 3.12 -0.95
CA LYS A 5 -22.75 1.89 -1.59
C LYS A 5 -21.81 1.42 -2.70
N GLU A 6 -21.37 2.35 -3.55
CA GLU A 6 -20.45 2.04 -4.65
C GLU A 6 -19.05 1.68 -4.14
N PHE A 7 -18.55 2.37 -3.11
CA PHE A 7 -17.28 2.06 -2.45
C PHE A 7 -17.29 0.66 -1.84
N ASN A 8 -18.37 0.29 -1.12
CA ASN A 8 -18.51 -1.05 -0.55
C ASN A 8 -18.57 -2.13 -1.63
N ALA A 9 -19.27 -1.89 -2.74
CA ALA A 9 -19.31 -2.82 -3.87
C ALA A 9 -17.92 -3.03 -4.49
N ARG A 10 -17.15 -1.95 -4.68
CA ARG A 10 -15.79 -2.01 -5.24
C ARG A 10 -14.77 -2.65 -4.28
N THR A 11 -14.96 -2.52 -2.97
CA THR A 11 -14.04 -3.06 -1.95
C THR A 11 -14.46 -4.41 -1.36
N ALA A 12 -15.57 -5.00 -1.81
CA ALA A 12 -16.09 -6.27 -1.28
C ALA A 12 -15.11 -7.46 -1.36
N HIS A 13 -14.11 -7.39 -2.24
CA HIS A 13 -13.06 -8.42 -2.39
C HIS A 13 -11.84 -8.20 -1.49
N ILE A 14 -11.78 -7.07 -0.78
CA ILE A 14 -10.69 -6.70 0.12
C ILE A 14 -11.11 -7.07 1.55
N GLU A 15 -10.16 -7.59 2.34
CA GLU A 15 -10.41 -7.89 3.75
C GLU A 15 -10.89 -6.65 4.52
N PRO A 16 -11.96 -6.78 5.33
CA PRO A 16 -12.43 -5.69 6.17
C PRO A 16 -11.33 -5.19 7.12
N GLY A 17 -11.25 -3.86 7.30
CA GLY A 17 -10.25 -3.23 8.15
C GLY A 17 -8.93 -2.87 7.45
N VAL A 18 -8.74 -3.26 6.18
CA VAL A 18 -7.60 -2.81 5.39
C VAL A 18 -7.83 -1.38 4.89
N PRO A 19 -6.95 -0.41 5.21
CA PRO A 19 -7.09 0.96 4.73
C PRO A 19 -6.93 0.99 3.21
N THR A 20 -7.96 1.49 2.52
CA THR A 20 -8.01 1.56 1.04
C THR A 20 -8.11 3.03 0.61
N PRO A 21 -7.01 3.64 0.14
CA PRO A 21 -7.00 5.04 -0.25
C PRO A 21 -7.88 5.27 -1.49
N THR A 22 -8.70 6.31 -1.47
CA THR A 22 -9.57 6.72 -2.58
C THR A 22 -9.28 8.14 -3.00
N LEU A 23 -9.09 8.34 -4.30
CA LEU A 23 -9.09 9.67 -4.89
C LEU A 23 -10.51 9.97 -5.39
N ILE A 24 -11.11 11.05 -4.88
CA ILE A 24 -12.44 11.50 -5.28
C ILE A 24 -12.28 12.80 -6.05
N THR A 25 -12.82 12.84 -7.26
CA THR A 25 -12.92 14.05 -8.08
C THR A 25 -14.37 14.50 -8.06
N VAL A 26 -14.60 15.74 -7.66
CA VAL A 26 -15.94 16.34 -7.59
C VAL A 26 -16.03 17.42 -8.67
N GLU A 27 -17.00 17.27 -9.55
CA GLU A 27 -17.25 18.18 -10.67
C GLU A 27 -18.18 19.34 -10.24
N PRO A 28 -18.22 20.47 -10.99
CA PRO A 28 -19.02 21.65 -10.64
C PRO A 28 -20.54 21.39 -10.58
N ASP A 29 -21.01 20.39 -11.32
CA ASP A 29 -22.41 19.92 -11.31
C ASP A 29 -22.76 19.03 -10.11
N ARG A 30 -21.83 18.88 -9.15
CA ARG A 30 -21.92 18.02 -7.96
C ARG A 30 -21.92 16.52 -8.28
N THR A 31 -21.62 16.14 -9.52
CA THR A 31 -21.28 14.74 -9.82
C THR A 31 -19.90 14.42 -9.25
N PHE A 32 -19.67 13.15 -8.94
CA PHE A 32 -18.39 12.69 -8.42
C PHE A 32 -17.95 11.44 -9.17
N SER A 33 -16.64 11.32 -9.37
CA SER A 33 -15.99 10.09 -9.78
C SER A 33 -14.92 9.73 -8.75
N PHE A 34 -14.66 8.44 -8.55
CA PHE A 34 -13.61 8.03 -7.62
C PHE A 34 -12.83 6.82 -8.11
N ILE A 35 -11.57 6.79 -7.72
CA ILE A 35 -10.62 5.73 -8.02
C ILE A 35 -10.09 5.18 -6.70
N THR A 36 -10.33 3.90 -6.46
CA THR A 36 -9.76 3.12 -5.34
C THR A 36 -8.35 2.68 -5.70
N LYS A 37 -7.38 2.98 -4.84
CA LYS A 37 -6.00 2.48 -4.95
C LYS A 37 -5.83 1.25 -4.05
N THR A 38 -4.79 0.47 -4.33
CA THR A 38 -4.38 -0.61 -3.42
C THR A 38 -3.94 -0.05 -2.07
N PRO A 39 -3.97 -0.90 -1.01
CA PRO A 39 -3.59 -0.48 0.33
C PRO A 39 -2.19 0.18 0.37
N PRO A 40 -1.94 1.06 1.35
CA PRO A 40 -0.65 1.70 1.51
C PRO A 40 0.46 0.67 1.69
N THR A 41 1.60 0.89 1.04
CA THR A 41 2.78 0.03 1.17
C THR A 41 3.20 -0.14 2.62
N THR A 42 3.13 0.93 3.42
CA THR A 42 3.40 0.89 4.86
C THR A 42 2.50 -0.07 5.62
N TYR A 43 1.21 -0.13 5.29
CA TYR A 43 0.28 -1.05 5.94
C TYR A 43 0.59 -2.51 5.55
N LEU A 44 0.86 -2.76 4.27
CA LEU A 44 1.22 -4.09 3.78
C LEU A 44 2.52 -4.59 4.42
N LEU A 45 3.56 -3.74 4.49
CA LEU A 45 4.84 -4.08 5.12
C LEU A 45 4.71 -4.33 6.63
N LYS A 46 3.88 -3.55 7.31
CA LYS A 46 3.59 -3.76 8.73
C LYS A 46 2.87 -5.09 8.98
N LYS A 47 1.88 -5.41 8.15
CA LYS A 47 1.13 -6.67 8.23
C LYS A 47 2.03 -7.88 7.97
N THR A 48 2.91 -7.83 6.97
CA THR A 48 3.83 -8.93 6.67
C THR A 48 4.93 -9.08 7.72
N ALA A 49 5.40 -7.97 8.30
CA ALA A 49 6.41 -7.99 9.37
C ALA A 49 5.82 -8.21 10.77
N GLY A 50 4.49 -8.25 10.92
CA GLY A 50 3.81 -8.43 12.22
C GLY A 50 3.98 -7.26 13.19
N ILE A 51 4.26 -6.04 12.70
CA ILE A 51 4.48 -4.85 13.53
C ILE A 51 3.31 -3.87 13.42
N GLU A 52 2.89 -3.27 14.53
CA GLU A 52 1.82 -2.26 14.53
C GLU A 52 2.36 -0.85 14.27
N LYS A 53 3.52 -0.54 14.86
CA LYS A 53 4.19 0.77 14.78
C LYS A 53 5.54 0.65 14.09
N GLY A 54 5.86 1.66 13.26
CA GLY A 54 7.19 1.79 12.68
C GLY A 54 8.18 2.38 13.70
N THR A 55 9.45 2.41 13.33
CA THR A 55 10.50 3.03 14.15
C THR A 55 10.32 4.56 14.26
N GLY A 56 10.64 5.11 15.42
CA GLY A 56 10.77 6.56 15.62
C GLY A 56 12.13 7.11 15.17
N ARG A 57 13.12 6.22 14.95
CA ARG A 57 14.49 6.56 14.56
C ARG A 57 14.96 5.63 13.42
N PRO A 58 14.54 5.91 12.17
CA PRO A 58 14.93 5.11 11.01
C PRO A 58 16.45 4.99 10.87
N GLY A 59 16.95 3.77 10.67
CA GLY A 59 18.38 3.48 10.50
C GLY A 59 19.17 3.25 11.80
N HIS A 60 18.61 3.60 12.96
CA HIS A 60 19.23 3.30 14.27
C HIS A 60 18.53 2.14 14.97
N GLU A 61 17.21 2.08 14.88
CA GLU A 61 16.39 1.04 15.50
C GLU A 61 15.76 0.16 14.42
N VAL A 62 16.08 -1.14 14.46
CA VAL A 62 15.48 -2.16 13.61
C VAL A 62 14.28 -2.74 14.35
N THR A 63 13.08 -2.57 13.79
CA THR A 63 11.81 -2.99 14.38
C THR A 63 11.36 -4.36 13.88
N GLY A 64 11.97 -4.88 12.81
CA GLY A 64 11.67 -6.20 12.27
C GLY A 64 12.48 -6.51 11.02
N THR A 65 12.34 -7.75 10.54
CA THR A 65 12.97 -8.21 9.30
C THR A 65 11.91 -8.64 8.30
N ILE A 66 12.18 -8.45 7.01
CA ILE A 66 11.31 -8.90 5.93
C ILE A 66 12.15 -9.55 4.83
N SER A 67 11.70 -10.66 4.26
CA SER A 67 12.41 -11.31 3.15
C SER A 67 12.11 -10.65 1.81
N LEU A 68 13.03 -10.80 0.85
CA LEU A 68 12.83 -10.32 -0.53
C LEU A 68 11.57 -10.89 -1.19
N LYS A 69 11.16 -12.11 -0.82
CA LYS A 69 9.93 -12.74 -1.32
C LYS A 69 8.69 -11.90 -0.99
N HIS A 70 8.56 -11.49 0.27
CA HIS A 70 7.44 -10.65 0.71
C HIS A 70 7.48 -9.26 0.09
N VAL A 71 8.67 -8.68 -0.11
CA VAL A 71 8.82 -7.40 -0.83
C VAL A 71 8.27 -7.51 -2.25
N TYR A 72 8.58 -8.62 -2.94
CA TYR A 72 8.11 -8.86 -4.29
C TYR A 72 6.60 -9.09 -4.36
N GLU A 73 6.01 -9.78 -3.38
CA GLU A 73 4.56 -9.94 -3.27
C GLU A 73 3.86 -8.58 -3.07
N VAL A 74 4.38 -7.75 -2.17
CA VAL A 74 3.86 -6.38 -1.95
C VAL A 74 3.99 -5.55 -3.23
N ALA A 75 5.11 -5.66 -3.95
CA ALA A 75 5.31 -4.99 -5.23
C ALA A 75 4.30 -5.45 -6.30
N LYS A 76 3.99 -6.75 -6.39
CA LYS A 76 2.97 -7.28 -7.31
C LYS A 76 1.57 -6.76 -7.00
N ILE A 77 1.22 -6.69 -5.72
CA ILE A 77 -0.06 -6.10 -5.30
C ILE A 77 -0.11 -4.64 -5.75
N LYS A 78 0.96 -3.88 -5.46
CA LYS A 78 1.03 -2.45 -5.74
C LYS A 78 1.05 -2.13 -7.24
N ALA A 79 1.66 -2.99 -8.06
CA ALA A 79 1.71 -2.86 -9.51
C ALA A 79 0.32 -2.89 -10.20
N LYS A 80 -0.73 -3.36 -9.50
CA LYS A 80 -2.11 -3.30 -10.02
C LYS A 80 -2.67 -1.87 -10.08
N ASP A 81 -2.08 -0.93 -9.35
CA ASP A 81 -2.51 0.46 -9.36
C ASP A 81 -2.32 1.08 -10.74
N ALA A 82 -3.34 1.78 -11.24
CA ALA A 82 -3.32 2.40 -12.56
C ALA A 82 -2.10 3.31 -12.80
N HIS A 83 -1.68 4.07 -11.79
CA HIS A 83 -0.52 4.98 -11.87
C HIS A 83 0.84 4.27 -11.85
N LEU A 84 0.91 2.96 -11.61
CA LEU A 84 2.17 2.19 -11.55
C LEU A 84 2.30 1.20 -12.71
N LYS A 85 1.27 1.04 -13.55
CA LYS A 85 1.25 0.08 -14.67
C LYS A 85 2.38 0.25 -15.69
N HIS A 86 2.97 1.44 -15.78
CA HIS A 86 4.06 1.75 -16.71
C HIS A 86 5.45 1.49 -16.11
N LEU A 87 5.55 1.23 -14.81
CA LEU A 87 6.82 0.97 -14.14
C LEU A 87 7.14 -0.52 -14.18
N LYS A 88 8.43 -0.84 -14.32
CA LYS A 88 8.93 -2.21 -14.17
C LYS A 88 8.74 -2.67 -12.72
N LEU A 89 8.46 -3.95 -12.55
CA LEU A 89 8.23 -4.55 -11.22
C LEU A 89 9.45 -4.39 -10.29
N GLU A 90 10.67 -4.41 -10.84
CA GLU A 90 11.91 -4.15 -10.10
C GLU A 90 11.97 -2.73 -9.52
N SER A 91 11.54 -1.73 -10.29
CA SER A 91 11.48 -0.33 -9.82
C SER A 91 10.46 -0.18 -8.69
N ILE A 92 9.32 -0.87 -8.79
CA ILE A 92 8.31 -0.90 -7.74
C ILE A 92 8.87 -1.60 -6.49
N ALA A 93 9.53 -2.75 -6.65
CA ALA A 93 10.16 -3.47 -5.54
C ALA A 93 11.23 -2.62 -4.84
N SER A 94 12.08 -1.91 -5.59
CA SER A 94 13.06 -0.97 -5.03
C SER A 94 12.40 0.14 -4.19
N THR A 95 11.27 0.68 -4.66
CA THR A 95 10.49 1.67 -3.91
C THR A 95 9.92 1.08 -2.60
N VAL A 96 9.47 -0.18 -2.63
CA VAL A 96 9.00 -0.91 -1.45
C VAL A 96 10.14 -1.14 -0.45
N VAL A 97 11.34 -1.50 -0.92
CA VAL A 97 12.54 -1.65 -0.08
C VAL A 97 12.90 -0.32 0.61
N GLY A 98 12.85 0.79 -0.14
CA GLY A 98 13.08 2.12 0.44
C GLY A 98 12.09 2.43 1.56
N THR A 99 10.81 2.10 1.34
CA THR A 99 9.76 2.26 2.35
C THR A 99 10.00 1.38 3.58
N ALA A 100 10.42 0.13 3.39
CA ALA A 100 10.77 -0.78 4.47
C ALA A 100 11.90 -0.22 5.34
N LYS A 101 12.95 0.33 4.71
CA LYS A 101 14.06 0.97 5.41
C LYS A 101 13.61 2.18 6.24
N SER A 102 12.73 3.01 5.71
CA SER A 102 12.15 4.14 6.46
C SER A 102 11.30 3.70 7.65
N LEU A 103 10.75 2.48 7.64
CA LEU A 103 9.99 1.91 8.76
C LEU A 103 10.86 1.22 9.82
N GLY A 104 12.16 1.10 9.58
CA GLY A 104 13.08 0.34 10.43
C GLY A 104 13.05 -1.16 10.16
N LEU A 105 12.52 -1.59 9.00
CA LEU A 105 12.55 -2.99 8.60
C LEU A 105 13.84 -3.29 7.84
N GLN A 106 14.53 -4.34 8.26
CA GLN A 106 15.71 -4.85 7.56
C GLN A 106 15.28 -5.89 6.51
N VAL A 107 15.68 -5.66 5.27
CA VAL A 107 15.41 -6.58 4.16
C VAL A 107 16.48 -7.67 4.11
N VAL A 108 16.06 -8.92 4.20
CA VAL A 108 16.92 -10.10 4.15
C VAL A 108 16.79 -10.78 2.78
N PRO A 109 17.89 -11.21 2.15
CA PRO A 109 17.86 -11.95 0.88
C PRO A 109 17.00 -13.21 0.90
#